data_AF-A0A090WXD9-F1
#
_entry.id   AF-A0A090WXD9-F1
#
_cell.length_a   1.000
_cell.length_b   1.000
_cell.length_c   1.000
_cell.angle_alpha   90.00
_cell.angle_beta   90.00
_cell.angle_gamma   90.00
#
_symmetry.space_group_name_H-M   'P 1'
#
loop_
_entity.id
_entity.type
_entity.pdbx_description
1 polymer ?
#
loop_
_entity_poly.entity_id
_entity_poly.type
_entity_poly.pdbx_seq_one_letter_code
_entity_poly.pdbx_strand_id
1 'polypeptide(L)'
;MEGSKTVLITSSISGEGKTFTAINIASVFALSGKRTVLVGLDLRKPRIFGDFELKNDIGVVNYLIGQNSLEDIVQQTKVENLDIITSGPIPPNPSELLISEIMDALIAELKEKYDYIILDTPPVGLVADALELLEYADASLYVVRQDYTQKEMLTLINEKYKTVSLRILVSFITFII
;
A
#
# COMPACT_ATOMS: atom_id res chain seq x y z
N MET A 1 19.37 9.58 7.42
CA MET A 1 17.93 9.89 7.42
C MET A 1 17.34 9.18 8.62
N GLU A 2 16.94 9.91 9.66
CA GLU A 2 16.32 9.31 10.87
C GLU A 2 14.79 9.22 10.69
N GLY A 3 14.18 8.27 11.40
CA GLY A 3 12.73 8.02 11.43
C GLY A 3 12.23 7.01 10.39
N SER A 4 11.12 6.33 10.73
CA SER A 4 10.38 5.42 9.84
C SER A 4 10.09 6.06 8.48
N LYS A 5 9.98 5.24 7.43
CA LYS A 5 9.71 5.68 6.06
C LYS A 5 8.48 4.97 5.51
N THR A 6 7.49 5.74 5.09
CA THR A 6 6.29 5.22 4.44
C THR A 6 6.38 5.38 2.93
N VAL A 7 6.25 4.29 2.19
CA VAL A 7 6.24 4.26 0.73
C VAL A 7 4.91 3.74 0.24
N LEU A 8 4.20 4.56 -0.55
CA LEU A 8 2.94 4.18 -1.16
C LEU A 8 3.14 3.72 -2.60
N ILE A 9 2.48 2.63 -2.97
CA ILE A 9 2.55 2.07 -4.33
C ILE A 9 1.17 2.12 -4.94
N THR A 10 1.06 2.83 -6.07
CA THR A 10 -0.19 2.97 -6.82
C THR A 10 0.04 2.89 -8.33
N SER A 11 -1.03 2.99 -9.12
CA SER A 11 -1.02 2.86 -10.59
C SER A 11 -2.30 3.42 -11.19
N SER A 12 -2.40 3.51 -12.52
CA SER A 12 -3.61 4.01 -13.19
C SER A 12 -4.81 3.09 -12.99
N ILE A 13 -4.60 1.79 -13.19
CA ILE A 13 -5.65 0.75 -13.28
C ILE A 13 -5.21 -0.57 -12.62
N SER A 14 -6.14 -1.52 -12.48
CA SER A 14 -5.79 -2.86 -12.00
C SER A 14 -4.96 -3.61 -13.06
N GLY A 15 -4.05 -4.50 -12.61
CA GLY A 15 -3.25 -5.35 -13.51
C GLY A 15 -1.86 -4.81 -13.91
N GLU A 16 -1.46 -3.64 -13.41
CA GLU A 16 -0.16 -3.02 -13.73
C GLU A 16 1.02 -3.53 -12.89
N GLY A 17 0.76 -4.42 -11.92
CA GLY A 17 1.80 -5.04 -11.10
C GLY A 17 2.09 -4.34 -9.78
N LYS A 18 1.21 -3.46 -9.28
CA LYS A 18 1.35 -2.79 -7.96
C LYS A 18 1.71 -3.73 -6.82
N THR A 19 0.84 -4.70 -6.54
CA THR A 19 1.04 -5.66 -5.44
C THR A 19 2.36 -6.41 -5.60
N PHE A 20 2.67 -6.88 -6.81
CA PHE A 20 3.97 -7.52 -7.10
C PHE A 20 5.15 -6.59 -6.78
N THR A 21 5.10 -5.34 -7.23
CA THR A 21 6.13 -4.34 -6.93
C THR A 21 6.21 -4.07 -5.43
N ALA A 22 5.08 -4.00 -4.72
CA ALA A 22 5.02 -3.78 -3.28
C ALA A 22 5.66 -4.91 -2.49
N ILE A 23 5.36 -6.15 -2.86
CA ILE A 23 5.97 -7.35 -2.29
C ILE A 23 7.49 -7.34 -2.47
N ASN A 24 7.96 -7.06 -3.68
CA ASN A 24 9.40 -7.07 -3.95
C ASN A 24 10.13 -5.95 -3.22
N ILE A 25 9.56 -4.74 -3.17
CA ILE A 25 10.16 -3.61 -2.45
C ILE A 25 10.20 -3.89 -0.94
N ALA A 26 9.10 -4.39 -0.37
CA ALA A 26 9.07 -4.76 1.04
C ALA A 26 10.10 -5.85 1.36
N SER A 27 10.22 -6.86 0.49
CA SER A 27 11.20 -7.94 0.63
C SER A 27 12.64 -7.42 0.56
N VAL A 28 12.94 -6.48 -0.33
CA VAL A 28 14.29 -5.88 -0.44
C VAL A 28 14.68 -5.14 0.83
N PHE A 29 13.77 -4.34 1.41
CA PHE A 29 14.05 -3.66 2.68
C PHE A 29 14.21 -4.67 3.82
N ALA A 30 13.34 -5.67 3.92
CA ALA A 30 13.42 -6.72 4.94
C ALA A 30 14.75 -7.51 4.87
N LEU A 31 15.15 -7.94 3.67
CA LEU A 31 16.43 -8.64 3.43
C LEU A 31 17.66 -7.78 3.74
N SER A 32 17.52 -6.44 3.77
CA SER A 32 18.57 -5.52 4.22
C SER A 32 18.61 -5.34 5.76
N GLY A 33 17.86 -6.16 6.50
CA GLY A 33 17.79 -6.15 7.96
C GLY A 33 16.91 -5.04 8.53
N LYS A 34 15.99 -4.49 7.74
CA LYS A 34 15.07 -3.43 8.19
C LYS A 34 13.74 -4.04 8.58
N ARG A 35 13.21 -3.67 9.75
CA ARG A 35 11.87 -4.07 10.16
C ARG A 35 10.88 -3.45 9.19
N THR A 36 10.23 -4.28 8.39
CA THR A 36 9.40 -3.84 7.27
C THR A 36 8.00 -4.43 7.41
N VAL A 37 6.98 -3.60 7.22
CA VAL A 37 5.59 -4.05 7.12
C VAL A 37 5.03 -3.71 5.75
N LEU A 38 4.34 -4.66 5.15
CA LEU A 38 3.56 -4.46 3.94
C LEU A 38 2.07 -4.48 4.27
N VAL A 39 1.39 -3.37 4.01
CA VAL A 39 -0.02 -3.14 4.36
C VAL A 39 -0.88 -3.15 3.10
N GLY A 40 -1.85 -4.05 3.04
CA GLY A 40 -2.82 -4.15 1.97
C GLY A 40 -3.99 -3.19 2.18
N LEU A 41 -4.04 -2.10 1.41
CA LEU A 41 -5.09 -1.07 1.46
C LEU A 41 -6.05 -1.08 0.27
N ASP A 42 -5.90 -2.01 -0.70
CA ASP A 42 -6.96 -2.28 -1.68
C ASP A 42 -8.10 -3.09 -1.02
N LEU A 43 -8.96 -2.38 -0.29
CA LEU A 43 -10.11 -2.96 0.42
C LEU A 43 -11.21 -3.45 -0.53
N ARG A 44 -11.14 -3.10 -1.83
CA ARG A 44 -12.16 -3.47 -2.83
C ARG A 44 -11.83 -4.79 -3.50
N LYS A 45 -10.56 -5.04 -3.78
CA LYS A 45 -10.06 -6.26 -4.45
C LYS A 45 -8.73 -6.70 -3.82
N PRO A 46 -8.73 -7.15 -2.55
CA PRO A 46 -7.50 -7.56 -1.89
C PRO A 46 -6.89 -8.79 -2.56
N ARG A 47 -5.56 -8.77 -2.74
CA ARG A 47 -4.81 -9.84 -3.43
C ARG A 47 -3.57 -10.32 -2.69
N ILE A 48 -2.97 -9.45 -1.88
CA ILE A 48 -1.68 -9.68 -1.23
C ILE A 48 -1.61 -10.98 -0.43
N PHE A 49 -2.69 -11.39 0.23
CA PHE A 49 -2.70 -12.57 1.09
C PHE A 49 -2.44 -13.87 0.31
N GLY A 50 -2.84 -13.95 -0.96
CA GLY A 50 -2.63 -15.13 -1.79
C GLY A 50 -1.16 -15.40 -2.11
N ASP A 51 -0.38 -14.33 -2.30
CA ASP A 51 1.04 -14.42 -2.65
C ASP A 51 1.92 -14.92 -1.47
N PHE A 52 1.42 -14.82 -0.24
CA PHE A 52 2.12 -15.26 0.98
C PHE A 52 1.48 -16.48 1.67
N GLU A 53 0.49 -17.12 1.05
CA GLU A 53 -0.28 -18.22 1.65
C GLU A 53 -0.95 -17.83 2.99
N LEU A 54 -1.31 -16.55 3.14
CA LEU A 54 -1.92 -15.98 4.33
C LEU A 54 -3.45 -15.96 4.24
N LYS A 55 -4.10 -15.82 5.40
CA LYS A 55 -5.55 -15.63 5.48
C LYS A 55 -5.89 -14.14 5.46
N ASN A 56 -7.07 -13.81 4.93
CA ASN A 56 -7.59 -12.45 4.86
C ASN A 56 -8.84 -12.27 5.76
N ASP A 57 -8.95 -13.08 6.81
CA ASP A 57 -10.09 -13.06 7.73
C ASP A 57 -10.03 -11.86 8.70
N ILE A 58 -8.80 -11.43 9.03
CA ILE A 58 -8.50 -10.33 9.95
C ILE A 58 -7.42 -9.44 9.31
N GLY A 59 -7.65 -8.13 9.30
CA GLY A 59 -6.72 -7.17 8.69
C GLY A 59 -7.08 -5.71 8.99
N VAL A 60 -6.64 -4.80 8.12
CA VAL A 60 -6.83 -3.34 8.25
C VAL A 60 -8.28 -2.99 8.59
N VAL A 61 -9.26 -3.57 7.89
CA VAL A 61 -10.68 -3.28 8.12
C VAL A 61 -11.09 -3.56 9.56
N ASN A 62 -10.65 -4.68 10.15
CA ASN A 62 -10.99 -5.05 11.52
C ASN A 62 -10.43 -4.05 12.54
N TYR A 63 -9.22 -3.55 12.30
CA TYR A 63 -8.63 -2.51 13.13
C TYR A 63 -9.39 -1.18 12.99
N LEU A 64 -9.68 -0.76 11.74
CA LEU A 64 -10.38 0.50 11.47
C LEU A 64 -11.79 0.56 12.06
N ILE A 65 -12.44 -0.59 12.27
CA ILE A 65 -13.75 -0.68 12.95
C ILE A 65 -13.64 -1.02 14.45
N GLY A 66 -12.44 -1.03 15.02
CA GLY A 66 -12.18 -1.23 16.44
C GLY A 66 -12.42 -2.66 16.95
N GLN A 67 -12.42 -3.66 16.07
CA GLN A 67 -12.62 -5.07 16.43
C GLN A 67 -11.33 -5.78 16.85
N ASN A 68 -10.17 -5.30 16.40
CA ASN A 68 -8.88 -5.94 16.60
C ASN A 68 -7.78 -4.90 16.86
N SER A 69 -6.78 -5.27 17.66
CA SER A 69 -5.60 -4.43 17.88
C SER A 69 -4.61 -4.53 16.72
N LEU A 70 -3.55 -3.71 16.74
CA LEU A 70 -2.48 -3.80 15.76
C LEU A 70 -1.78 -5.18 15.82
N GLU A 71 -1.59 -5.74 17.02
CA GLU A 71 -0.96 -7.05 17.20
C GLU A 71 -1.80 -8.18 16.59
N ASP A 72 -3.13 -8.07 16.63
CA ASP A 72 -4.04 -9.07 16.10
C ASP A 72 -4.03 -9.14 14.56
N ILE A 73 -3.79 -8.00 13.89
CA ILE A 73 -3.88 -7.89 12.43
C ILE A 73 -2.52 -8.13 11.74
N VAL A 74 -1.43 -8.12 12.50
CA VAL A 74 -0.06 -8.34 11.99
C VAL A 74 0.19 -9.83 11.82
N GLN A 75 0.51 -10.24 10.59
CA GLN A 75 0.84 -11.60 10.23
C GLN A 75 2.32 -11.71 9.87
N GLN A 76 3.02 -12.60 10.55
CA GLN A 76 4.43 -12.90 10.23
C GLN A 76 4.54 -13.68 8.93
N THR A 77 5.54 -13.34 8.13
CA THR A 77 5.83 -14.09 6.90
C THR A 77 6.98 -15.09 7.11
N LYS A 78 7.25 -15.91 6.09
CA LYS A 78 8.45 -16.75 6.04
C LYS A 78 9.73 -15.94 5.79
N VAL A 79 9.61 -14.66 5.43
CA VAL A 79 10.73 -13.75 5.15
C VAL A 79 11.08 -13.01 6.44
N GLU A 80 12.33 -13.13 6.88
CA GLU A 80 12.81 -12.45 8.08
C GLU A 80 12.68 -10.92 7.94
N ASN A 81 12.27 -10.25 9.02
CA ASN A 81 12.01 -8.81 9.08
C ASN A 81 10.86 -8.30 8.19
N LEU A 82 10.05 -9.19 7.61
CA LEU A 82 8.87 -8.83 6.84
C LEU A 82 7.59 -9.33 7.50
N ASP A 83 6.78 -8.37 7.93
CA ASP A 83 5.42 -8.60 8.40
C ASP A 83 4.40 -8.10 7.37
N ILE A 84 3.19 -8.66 7.42
CA ILE A 84 2.09 -8.29 6.52
C ILE A 84 0.84 -7.99 7.32
N ILE A 85 0.17 -6.92 6.92
CA ILE A 85 -1.20 -6.63 7.34
C ILE A 85 -2.07 -6.72 6.11
N THR A 86 -2.95 -7.72 6.07
CA THR A 86 -3.90 -7.90 4.95
C THR A 86 -5.05 -6.89 5.06
N SER A 87 -5.90 -6.77 4.04
CA SER A 87 -7.03 -5.84 4.12
C SER A 87 -8.05 -6.26 5.17
N GLY A 88 -8.21 -7.57 5.40
CA GLY A 88 -9.38 -8.12 6.07
C GLY A 88 -10.59 -8.21 5.13
N PRO A 89 -11.79 -8.47 5.67
CA PRO A 89 -13.01 -8.66 4.88
C PRO A 89 -13.38 -7.38 4.11
N ILE A 90 -13.98 -7.55 2.93
CA ILE A 90 -14.40 -6.42 2.09
C ILE A 90 -15.52 -5.64 2.81
N PRO A 91 -15.30 -4.36 3.16
CA PRO A 91 -16.30 -3.56 3.86
C PRO A 91 -17.34 -2.97 2.89
N PRO A 92 -18.54 -2.59 3.36
CA PRO A 92 -19.54 -1.93 2.52
C PRO A 92 -19.12 -0.52 2.09
N ASN A 93 -18.27 0.18 2.86
CA ASN A 93 -17.86 1.57 2.68
C ASN A 93 -16.32 1.76 2.73
N PRO A 94 -15.55 1.22 1.76
CA PRO A 94 -14.08 1.29 1.76
C PRO A 94 -13.47 2.68 1.93
N SER A 95 -13.99 3.68 1.20
CA SER A 95 -13.43 5.03 1.16
C SER A 95 -13.50 5.72 2.52
N GLU A 96 -14.63 5.59 3.23
CA GLU A 96 -14.84 6.24 4.54
C GLU A 96 -13.91 5.66 5.61
N LEU A 97 -13.60 4.36 5.54
CA LEU A 97 -12.68 3.73 6.49
C LEU A 97 -11.25 4.23 6.30
N LEU A 98 -10.82 4.44 5.05
CA LEU A 98 -9.48 4.93 4.74
C LEU A 98 -9.30 6.42 5.08
N ILE A 99 -10.38 7.19 5.18
CA ILE A 99 -10.39 8.62 5.55
C ILE A 99 -10.91 8.72 6.99
N SER A 100 -10.14 8.22 7.95
CA SER A 100 -10.53 8.21 9.36
C SER A 100 -9.37 8.51 10.29
N GLU A 101 -9.65 9.13 11.44
CA GLU A 101 -8.66 9.36 12.51
C GLU A 101 -8.05 8.03 13.02
N ILE A 102 -8.75 6.92 12.83
CA ILE A 102 -8.28 5.58 13.19
C ILE A 102 -7.19 5.11 12.19
N MET A 103 -7.27 5.51 10.92
CA MET A 103 -6.19 5.29 9.96
C MET A 103 -4.93 6.07 10.33
N ASP A 104 -5.08 7.31 10.83
CA ASP A 104 -3.96 8.10 11.33
C ASP A 104 -3.27 7.39 12.50
N ALA A 105 -4.06 6.85 13.44
CA ALA A 105 -3.57 6.07 14.57
C ALA A 105 -2.83 4.80 14.12
N LEU A 106 -3.38 4.06 13.14
CA LEU A 106 -2.72 2.89 12.58
C LEU A 106 -1.33 3.25 12.03
N ILE A 107 -1.24 4.27 11.19
CA ILE A 107 0.04 4.69 10.59
C ILE A 107 1.02 5.17 11.66
N ALA A 108 0.55 5.88 12.69
CA ALA A 108 1.40 6.31 13.80
C ALA A 108 1.98 5.11 14.57
N GLU A 109 1.16 4.14 14.95
CA GLU A 109 1.61 2.93 15.64
C GLU A 109 2.61 2.12 14.79
N LEU A 110 2.38 2.03 13.47
CA LEU A 110 3.32 1.36 12.57
C LEU A 110 4.68 2.10 12.51
N LYS A 111 4.69 3.43 12.53
CA LYS A 111 5.93 4.22 12.49
C LYS A 111 6.79 4.05 13.74
N GLU A 112 6.22 3.63 14.86
CA GLU A 112 6.96 3.30 16.08
C GLU A 112 7.64 1.92 16.00
N LYS A 113 7.01 0.98 15.28
CA LYS A 113 7.44 -0.42 15.24
C LYS A 113 8.33 -0.77 14.05
N TYR A 114 8.17 -0.09 12.91
CA TYR A 114 8.81 -0.45 11.65
C TYR A 114 9.72 0.66 11.11
N ASP A 115 10.83 0.26 10.51
CA ASP A 115 11.74 1.16 9.81
C ASP A 115 11.16 1.55 8.44
N TYR A 116 10.45 0.61 7.78
CA TYR A 116 9.76 0.82 6.51
C TYR A 116 8.32 0.32 6.55
N ILE A 117 7.41 1.14 6.03
CA ILE A 117 5.99 0.84 5.86
C ILE A 117 5.68 0.93 4.38
N ILE A 118 5.31 -0.19 3.76
CA ILE A 118 4.94 -0.25 2.34
C ILE A 118 3.42 -0.35 2.25
N LEU A 119 2.79 0.58 1.53
CA LEU A 119 1.34 0.62 1.35
C LEU A 119 0.98 0.17 -0.07
N ASP A 120 0.33 -0.99 -0.21
CA ASP A 120 -0.27 -1.45 -1.48
C ASP A 120 -1.68 -0.91 -1.59
N THR A 121 -1.93 -0.04 -2.59
CA THR A 121 -3.15 0.78 -2.66
C THR A 121 -3.99 0.47 -3.90
N PRO A 122 -5.30 0.82 -3.89
CA PRO A 122 -6.09 0.73 -5.11
C PRO A 122 -5.56 1.68 -6.21
N PRO A 123 -5.91 1.47 -7.48
CA PRO A 123 -5.45 2.35 -8.56
C PRO A 123 -6.03 3.78 -8.48
N VAL A 124 -5.17 4.81 -8.56
CA VAL A 124 -5.53 6.25 -8.51
C VAL A 124 -6.34 6.75 -9.71
N GLY A 125 -6.31 6.03 -10.85
CA GLY A 125 -7.08 6.41 -12.04
C GLY A 125 -8.58 6.11 -11.93
N LEU A 126 -8.95 5.20 -11.02
CA LEU A 126 -10.33 4.71 -10.88
C LEU A 126 -11.05 5.26 -9.64
N VAL A 127 -10.31 5.63 -8.59
CA VAL A 127 -10.91 5.97 -7.28
C VAL A 127 -10.12 7.08 -6.60
N ALA A 128 -10.84 8.00 -5.94
CA ALA A 128 -10.23 9.08 -5.16
C ALA A 128 -9.47 8.56 -3.92
N ASP A 129 -9.86 7.40 -3.40
CA ASP A 129 -9.32 6.77 -2.18
C ASP A 129 -7.78 6.72 -2.13
N ALA A 130 -7.14 6.42 -3.26
CA ALA A 130 -5.68 6.33 -3.30
C ALA A 130 -4.96 7.68 -3.28
N LEU A 131 -5.65 8.79 -3.57
CA LEU A 131 -5.10 10.14 -3.43
C LEU A 131 -5.03 10.57 -1.97
N GLU A 132 -6.07 10.24 -1.18
CA GLU A 132 -6.10 10.55 0.26
C GLU A 132 -4.96 9.83 0.99
N LEU A 133 -4.75 8.54 0.66
CA LEU A 133 -3.65 7.75 1.24
C LEU A 133 -2.24 8.31 0.99
N LEU A 134 -2.07 9.23 0.03
CA LEU A 134 -0.78 9.86 -0.24
C LEU A 134 -0.31 10.74 0.90
N GLU A 135 -1.20 11.26 1.75
CA GLU A 135 -0.81 12.08 2.91
C GLU A 135 0.00 11.28 3.93
N TYR A 136 -0.20 9.96 3.99
CA TYR A 136 0.53 9.06 4.88
C TYR A 136 1.93 8.70 4.38
N ALA A 137 2.24 9.01 3.12
CA ALA A 137 3.44 8.54 2.44
C ALA A 137 4.54 9.61 2.38
N ASP A 138 5.75 9.23 2.78
CA ASP A 138 6.95 10.07 2.58
C ASP A 138 7.38 10.10 1.11
N ALA A 139 7.10 9.00 0.40
CA ALA A 139 7.32 8.84 -1.03
C ALA A 139 6.21 8.01 -1.67
N SER A 140 5.88 8.32 -2.92
CA SER A 140 4.94 7.54 -3.72
C SER A 140 5.62 6.99 -4.98
N LEU A 141 5.33 5.73 -5.29
CA LEU A 141 5.75 5.02 -6.50
C LEU A 141 4.54 4.81 -7.39
N TYR A 142 4.66 5.27 -8.64
CA TYR A 142 3.65 5.06 -9.65
C TYR A 142 4.08 3.95 -10.61
N VAL A 143 3.35 2.84 -10.58
CA VAL A 143 3.65 1.67 -11.40
C VAL A 143 2.96 1.81 -12.75
N VAL A 144 3.74 1.61 -13.82
CA VAL A 144 3.24 1.55 -15.19
C VAL A 144 3.68 0.24 -15.82
N ARG A 145 2.81 -0.35 -16.62
CA ARG A 145 3.09 -1.62 -17.28
C ARG A 145 3.22 -1.41 -18.78
N GLN A 146 4.32 -1.88 -19.35
CA GLN A 146 4.52 -1.83 -20.79
C GLN A 146 3.39 -2.59 -21.51
N ASP A 147 2.97 -2.05 -22.67
CA ASP A 147 1.93 -2.64 -23.53
C ASP A 147 0.59 -2.87 -22.82
N TYR A 148 0.36 -2.12 -21.74
CA TYR A 148 -0.87 -2.18 -20.95
C TYR A 148 -1.32 -0.80 -20.50
N THR A 149 -0.44 -0.01 -19.88
CA THR A 149 -0.76 1.36 -19.45
C THR A 149 -0.86 2.29 -20.67
N GLN A 150 -2.02 2.90 -20.85
CA GLN A 150 -2.24 3.89 -21.90
C GLN A 150 -1.52 5.21 -21.58
N LYS A 151 -0.90 5.84 -22.58
CA LYS A 151 -0.09 7.06 -22.38
C LYS A 151 -0.94 8.21 -21.84
N GLU A 152 -2.21 8.25 -22.17
CA GLU A 152 -3.19 9.25 -21.72
C GLU A 152 -3.34 9.25 -20.19
N MET A 153 -3.18 8.08 -19.54
CA MET A 153 -3.25 7.96 -18.09
C MET A 153 -2.06 8.65 -17.39
N LEU A 154 -0.90 8.70 -18.05
CA LEU A 154 0.28 9.43 -17.56
C LEU A 154 0.02 10.94 -17.53
N THR A 155 -0.69 11.46 -18.54
CA THR A 155 -1.05 12.88 -18.58
C THR A 155 -2.05 13.22 -17.49
N LEU A 156 -3.11 12.42 -17.34
CA LEU A 156 -4.13 12.61 -16.31
C LEU A 156 -3.51 12.62 -14.91
N ILE A 157 -2.59 11.69 -14.64
CA ILE A 157 -1.97 11.64 -13.32
C ILE A 157 -1.01 12.81 -13.11
N ASN A 158 -0.23 13.22 -14.12
CA ASN A 158 0.61 14.42 -14.05
C ASN A 158 -0.18 15.70 -13.76
N GLU A 159 -1.41 15.79 -14.26
CA GLU A 159 -2.31 16.91 -13.94
C GLU A 159 -2.76 16.85 -12.48
N LYS A 160 -3.25 15.70 -12.01
CA LYS A 160 -3.61 15.50 -10.59
C LYS A 160 -2.40 15.76 -9.66
N TYR A 161 -1.20 15.42 -10.10
CA TYR A 161 0.06 15.63 -9.37
C TYR A 161 0.52 17.09 -9.28
N LYS A 162 0.11 17.97 -10.20
CA LYS A 162 0.39 19.41 -10.05
C LYS A 162 -0.45 20.05 -8.96
N THR A 163 -1.63 19.48 -8.69
CA THR A 163 -2.58 19.98 -7.69
C THR A 163 -2.25 19.51 -6.28
N VAL A 164 -1.67 18.31 -6.14
CA VAL A 164 -1.29 17.72 -4.84
C VAL A 164 0.23 17.72 -4.75
N SER A 165 0.82 18.37 -3.73
CA SER A 165 2.27 18.55 -3.55
C SER A 165 3.01 17.23 -3.26
N LEU A 166 3.06 16.34 -4.25
CA LEU A 166 3.53 14.97 -4.12
C LEU A 166 5.01 14.86 -4.42
N ARG A 167 5.74 14.23 -3.51
CA ARG A 167 7.13 13.81 -3.70
C ARG A 167 7.14 12.46 -4.41
N ILE A 168 6.96 12.48 -5.73
CA ILE A 168 7.04 11.27 -6.55
C ILE A 168 8.51 10.90 -6.72
N LEU A 169 8.84 9.66 -6.38
CA LEU A 169 10.06 9.02 -6.86
C LEU A 169 9.64 7.90 -7.80
N VAL A 170 10.13 7.92 -9.03
CA VAL A 170 10.20 6.78 -9.96
C VAL A 170 8.88 6.25 -10.55
N SER A 171 8.81 6.32 -11.89
CA SER A 171 7.93 5.50 -12.73
C SER A 171 8.61 4.14 -12.94
N PHE A 172 8.03 3.07 -12.41
CA PHE A 172 8.55 1.71 -12.64
C PHE A 172 7.83 1.09 -13.82
N ILE A 173 8.56 0.79 -14.90
CA ILE A 173 8.08 -0.03 -16.02
C ILE A 173 8.20 -1.49 -15.61
N THR A 174 7.08 -2.14 -15.35
CA THR A 174 7.05 -3.60 -15.15
C THR A 174 7.05 -4.32 -16.51
N PHE A 175 8.08 -5.12 -16.75
CA PHE A 175 8.03 -6.24 -17.68
C PHE A 175 7.58 -7.44 -16.87
N ILE A 176 6.29 -7.78 -16.90
CA ILE A 176 5.87 -9.08 -16.39
C ILE A 176 6.26 -10.09 -17.49
N ILE A 177 7.36 -10.79 -17.25
CA ILE A 177 7.84 -11.95 -18.02
C ILE A 177 6.87 -13.12 -17.91
#